data_AF-A0A8C7LEX5-F1
#
_entry.id   AF-A0A8C7LEX5-F1
#
_cell.length_a   1.000
_cell.length_b   1.000
_cell.length_c   1.000
_cell.angle_alpha   90.00
_cell.angle_beta   90.00
_cell.angle_gamma   90.00
#
_symmetry.space_group_name_H-M   'P 1'
#
loop_
_entity.id
_entity.type
_entity.pdbx_description
1 polymer ?
#
loop_
_entity_poly.entity_id
_entity_poly.type
_entity_poly.pdbx_seq_one_letter_code
_entity_poly.pdbx_strand_id
1 'polypeptide(L)' 'MFRLTAGPWGYSSTNCFNWEGLRQATLAPPFTPTVKGPLDTGNFDCFPDDNEDPPPDEESGWDLEF' A
#
# COMPACT_ATOMS: atom_id res chain seq x y z
N MET A 1 9.90 -12.53 -15.47
CA MET A 1 9.30 -11.27 -15.95
C MET A 1 8.16 -11.62 -16.89
N PHE A 2 6.92 -11.50 -16.44
CA PHE A 2 5.76 -11.85 -17.26
C PHE A 2 5.58 -10.80 -18.35
N ARG A 3 5.89 -11.15 -19.61
CA ARG A 3 5.52 -10.35 -20.79
C ARG A 3 4.21 -10.91 -21.32
N LEU A 4 3.12 -10.16 -21.17
CA LEU A 4 1.89 -10.42 -21.91
C LEU A 4 2.09 -9.91 -23.34
N THR A 5 2.27 -10.83 -24.29
CA THR A 5 2.30 -10.48 -25.72
C THR A 5 0.90 -10.17 -26.21
N ALA A 6 0.77 -9.06 -26.95
CA ALA A 6 -0.47 -8.58 -27.56
C ALA A 6 -1.09 -9.65 -28.49
N GLY A 7 -2.39 -9.89 -28.34
CA GLY A 7 -3.19 -10.68 -29.28
C GLY A 7 -3.50 -9.93 -30.59
N PRO A 8 -4.18 -10.57 -31.55
CA PRO A 8 -4.36 -10.10 -32.94
C PRO A 8 -5.28 -8.88 -33.09
N TRP A 9 -5.79 -8.35 -31.98
CA TRP A 9 -6.56 -7.11 -31.93
C TRP A 9 -5.66 -6.06 -31.29
N GLY A 10 -5.06 -5.20 -32.11
CA GLY A 10 -3.93 -4.31 -31.80
C GLY A 10 -4.14 -3.26 -30.71
N TYR A 11 -4.45 -3.67 -29.49
CA TYR A 11 -4.42 -2.81 -28.32
C TYR A 11 -3.06 -2.99 -27.62
N SER A 12 -2.24 -1.94 -27.71
CA SER A 12 -1.10 -1.74 -26.81
C SER A 12 -1.64 -1.72 -25.38
N SER A 13 -1.43 -2.79 -24.63
CA SER A 13 -2.11 -3.09 -23.35
C SER A 13 -1.73 -2.16 -22.19
N THR A 14 -0.79 -1.23 -22.38
CA THR A 14 -0.34 -0.29 -21.34
C THR A 14 -0.92 1.11 -21.49
N ASN A 15 -1.65 1.41 -22.57
CA ASN A 15 -2.12 2.76 -22.88
C ASN A 15 -3.44 3.17 -22.19
N CYS A 16 -4.04 2.29 -21.39
CA CYS A 16 -5.35 2.54 -20.77
C CYS A 16 -5.30 3.07 -19.33
N PHE A 17 -4.10 3.32 -18.77
CA PHE A 17 -3.94 3.84 -17.41
C PHE A 17 -3.09 5.11 -17.40
N ASN A 18 -3.60 6.17 -16.76
CA ASN A 18 -2.88 7.44 -16.64
C ASN A 18 -1.80 7.38 -15.54
N TRP A 19 -0.63 6.82 -15.88
CA TRP A 19 0.52 6.73 -14.98
C TRP A 19 1.09 8.08 -14.57
N GLU A 20 0.96 9.11 -15.40
CA GLU A 20 1.40 10.47 -15.05
C GLU A 20 0.48 11.06 -13.97
N GLY A 21 -0.85 10.91 -14.12
CA GLY A 21 -1.81 11.37 -13.15
C GLY A 21 -1.67 10.68 -11.79
N LEU A 22 -1.29 9.41 -11.76
CA LEU A 22 -0.94 8.71 -10.51
C LEU A 22 0.29 9.35 -9.84
N ARG A 23 1.38 9.58 -10.58
CA ARG A 23 2.62 10.19 -10.04
C ARG A 23 2.40 11.62 -9.54
N GLN A 24 1.53 12.38 -10.20
CA GLN A 24 1.18 13.75 -9.80
C GLN A 24 0.07 13.81 -8.74
N ALA A 25 -0.48 12.67 -8.30
CA ALA A 25 -1.62 12.60 -7.40
C ALA A 25 -2.87 13.37 -7.91
N THR A 26 -3.06 13.44 -9.22
CA THR A 26 -4.23 14.07 -9.88
C THR A 26 -5.27 13.07 -10.36
N LEU A 27 -4.92 11.78 -10.42
CA LEU A 27 -5.86 10.71 -10.71
C LEU A 27 -6.76 10.46 -9.50
N ALA A 28 -8.08 10.58 -9.68
CA ALA A 28 -9.04 10.28 -8.63
C ALA A 28 -8.94 8.80 -8.21
N PRO A 29 -8.83 8.49 -6.90
CA PRO A 29 -8.79 7.11 -6.45
C PRO A 29 -10.16 6.45 -6.68
N PRO A 30 -10.21 5.13 -6.89
CA PRO A 30 -11.47 4.41 -7.05
C PRO A 30 -12.34 4.41 -5.79
N PHE A 31 -11.73 4.63 -4.62
CA PHE A 31 -12.40 4.74 -3.33
C PHE A 31 -11.64 5.77 -2.48
N THR A 32 -12.39 6.68 -1.85
CA THR A 32 -11.82 7.67 -0.91
C THR A 32 -12.36 7.36 0.49
N PRO A 33 -11.53 6.82 1.42
CA PRO A 33 -11.97 6.57 2.79
C PRO A 33 -12.28 7.90 3.50
N THR A 34 -13.26 7.87 4.40
CA THR A 34 -13.51 9.01 5.28
C THR A 34 -12.52 8.96 6.44
N VAL A 35 -11.82 10.07 6.70
CA VAL A 35 -10.90 10.23 7.83
C VAL A 35 -11.30 11.49 8.59
N LYS A 36 -11.76 11.33 9.83
CA LYS A 36 -12.30 12.43 10.67
C LYS A 36 -11.20 13.30 11.27
N GLY A 37 -9.97 12.80 11.34
CA GLY A 37 -8.82 13.50 11.90
C GLY A 37 -7.58 12.61 11.99
N PRO A 38 -6.45 13.14 12.48
CA PRO A 38 -5.17 12.41 12.51
C PRO A 38 -5.15 11.21 13.46
N LEU A 39 -6.12 11.10 14.37
CA LEU A 39 -6.27 9.99 15.33
C LEU A 39 -7.43 9.05 14.96
N ASP A 40 -8.02 9.19 13.76
CA ASP A 40 -9.12 8.33 13.34
C ASP A 40 -8.62 6.95 12.93
N THR A 41 -8.94 5.94 13.74
CA THR A 41 -8.64 4.53 13.47
C THR A 41 -9.79 3.77 12.81
N GLY A 42 -10.87 4.45 12.41
CA GLY A 42 -12.11 3.81 11.92
C GLY A 42 -12.00 3.07 10.59
N ASN A 43 -10.89 3.20 9.85
CA ASN A 43 -10.60 2.41 8.65
C ASN A 43 -9.68 1.20 8.93
N PHE A 44 -9.35 0.95 10.19
CA PHE A 44 -8.57 -0.21 10.65
C PHE A 44 -9.47 -1.14 11.48
N ASP A 45 -9.08 -2.40 11.57
CA ASP A 45 -9.73 -3.34 12.48
C ASP A 45 -9.40 -2.98 13.94
N CYS A 46 -10.34 -3.27 14.85
CA CYS A 46 -10.12 -3.13 16.28
C CYS A 46 -9.42 -4.36 16.83
N PHE A 47 -8.25 -4.16 17.44
CA PHE A 47 -7.53 -5.18 18.18
C PHE A 47 -7.64 -4.90 19.68
N PRO A 48 -7.64 -5.93 20.54
CA PRO A 48 -7.52 -5.73 21.99
C PRO A 48 -6.17 -5.10 22.33
N ASP A 49 -6.07 -4.52 23.52
CA ASP A 49 -4.79 -4.06 24.04
C ASP A 49 -3.80 -5.23 24.11
N ASP A 50 -2.56 -4.95 23.72
CA ASP A 50 -1.47 -5.89 23.87
C ASP A 50 -1.14 -6.03 25.37
N ASN A 51 -1.29 -7.25 25.88
CA ASN A 51 -1.06 -7.60 27.28
C ASN A 51 0.03 -8.68 27.40
N GLU A 52 0.79 -8.92 26.34
CA GLU A 52 1.91 -9.86 26.38
C GLU A 52 3.11 -9.26 27.10
N ASP A 53 3.87 -10.12 27.79
CA ASP A 53 5.16 -9.72 28.36
C ASP A 53 6.11 -9.28 27.23
N PRO A 54 6.99 -8.29 27.46
CA PRO A 54 7.92 -7.84 26.44
C PRO A 54 8.78 -9.01 25.93
N PRO A 55 9.11 -9.04 24.62
CA PRO A 55 9.99 -10.07 24.09
C PRO A 55 11.38 -10.01 24.76
N PRO A 56 12.14 -11.11 24.79
CA PRO A 56 13.53 -11.10 25.25
C PRO A 56 14.39 -10.15 24.44
N ASP A 57 15.48 -9.67 25.04
CA ASP A 57 16.46 -8.83 24.37
C ASP A 57 17.03 -9.54 23.12
N GLU A 58 17.07 -8.81 22.01
CA GLU A 58 17.62 -9.26 20.74
C GLU A 58 18.98 -8.60 20.53
N GLU A 59 20.05 -9.41 20.46
CA GLU A 59 21.44 -8.92 20.37
C GLU A 59 22.16 -9.43 19.12
N SER A 60 21.44 -9.93 18.10
CA SER A 60 22.11 -10.45 16.89
C SER A 60 22.66 -9.34 16.00
N GLY A 61 22.18 -8.12 16.17
CA GLY A 61 22.61 -6.94 15.41
C GLY A 61 22.02 -6.88 14.00
N TRP A 62 20.86 -7.49 13.75
CA TRP A 62 20.17 -7.38 12.46
C TRP A 62 19.63 -5.95 12.19
N ASP A 63 19.48 -5.17 13.25
CA ASP A 63 18.89 -3.83 13.30
C ASP A 63 19.89 -2.76 13.77
N LEU A 64 21.20 -2.97 13.56
CA LEU A 64 22.24 -2.00 13.97
C LEU A 64 22.09 -0.59 13.35
N GLU A 65 21.33 -0.46 12.26
CA GLU A 65 21.08 0.80 11.54
C GLU A 65 19.60 1.21 11.51
N PHE A 66 18.77 0.67 12.43
CA PHE A 66 17.35 1.05 12.53
C PHE A 66 17.15 2.53 12.93
#